data_AF-K7GBE4-F1
#
_entry.id   AF-K7GBE4-F1
#
_cell.length_a   1.000
_cell.length_b   1.000
_cell.length_c   1.000
_cell.angle_alpha   90.00
_cell.angle_beta   90.00
_cell.angle_gamma   90.00
#
_symmetry.space_group_name_H-M   'P 1'
#
loop_
_entity.id
_entity.type
_entity.pdbx_description
1 polymer ?
#
loop_
_entity_poly.entity_id
_entity_poly.type
_entity_poly.pdbx_seq_one_letter_code
_entity_poly.pdbx_strand_id
1 'polypeptide(L)'
;MALEARLNCAEYKNWLKAGHCLLVLRDALRRFAGEQLQAFHRQLLARLAPLGCCRGRCRPRSKQFQSNCSVCAEWKKEILKHHTNKNGEIHWENCKPELWPSDSWELAKAYMPRGQMNISGPEKCDASALLNLFNFCNHFKGIDQKKVREVIRCRNELMHSSEMKASSLWMEEFGKKVENLLKEFQNVPEVMEASRKIEKLLSSDWTVLVKVGEDQLDGLEGDIEVCLSQRQISEIEMELIKERLKEFCLLIEEQEMLSEENLNRIQMIKEFLKDNNDLQISLQADMQKLEGGLEEMVYNQKISMKDSRKESPNPEEDEGC
;
A
#
# COMPACT_ATOMS: atom_id res chain seq x y z
N MET A 1 24.91 2.15 9.69
CA MET A 1 25.60 2.71 8.52
C MET A 1 24.91 4.03 8.18
N ALA A 2 25.64 5.04 7.71
CA ALA A 2 25.03 6.32 7.32
C ALA A 2 24.41 6.24 5.91
N LEU A 3 23.43 7.08 5.62
CA LEU A 3 22.73 7.12 4.33
C LEU A 3 23.70 7.19 3.14
N GLU A 4 24.77 7.98 3.21
CA GLU A 4 25.72 8.12 2.12
C GLU A 4 26.35 6.78 1.73
N ALA A 5 26.67 5.94 2.72
CA ALA A 5 27.25 4.63 2.48
C ALA A 5 26.26 3.67 1.79
N ARG A 6 24.96 3.76 2.11
CA ARG A 6 23.92 2.98 1.40
C ARG A 6 23.75 3.44 -0.05
N LEU A 7 23.83 4.74 -0.30
CA LEU A 7 23.72 5.33 -1.64
C LEU A 7 24.89 5.00 -2.58
N ASN A 8 25.99 4.44 -2.06
CA ASN A 8 27.08 3.89 -2.88
C ASN A 8 26.68 2.57 -3.58
N CYS A 9 25.63 1.89 -3.12
CA CYS A 9 25.09 0.72 -3.80
C CYS A 9 24.11 1.17 -4.90
N ALA A 10 24.47 0.92 -6.17
CA ALA A 10 23.64 1.29 -7.32
C ALA A 10 22.23 0.67 -7.26
N GLU A 11 22.13 -0.60 -6.85
CA GLU A 11 20.84 -1.28 -6.78
C GLU A 11 19.95 -0.75 -5.65
N TYR A 12 20.54 -0.38 -4.51
CA TYR A 12 19.81 0.28 -3.42
C TYR A 12 19.30 1.67 -3.83
N LYS A 13 20.17 2.44 -4.51
CA LYS A 13 19.80 3.74 -5.07
C LYS A 13 18.63 3.61 -6.06
N ASN A 14 18.63 2.60 -6.93
CA ASN A 14 17.52 2.33 -7.84
C ASN A 14 16.23 2.01 -7.08
N TRP A 15 16.31 1.18 -6.03
CA TRP A 15 15.16 0.87 -5.19
C TRP A 15 14.56 2.13 -4.56
N LEU A 16 15.41 3.01 -4.03
CA LEU A 16 15.00 4.27 -3.42
C LEU A 16 14.40 5.25 -4.44
N LYS A 17 15.00 5.37 -5.63
CA LYS A 17 14.45 6.17 -6.75
C LYS A 17 13.08 5.69 -7.19
N ALA A 18 12.93 4.37 -7.38
CA ALA A 18 11.65 3.78 -7.78
C ALA A 18 10.57 4.03 -6.72
N GLY A 19 10.93 3.87 -5.45
CA GLY A 19 10.06 4.20 -4.33
C GLY A 19 9.65 5.67 -4.32
N HIS A 20 10.60 6.59 -4.51
CA HIS A 20 10.28 8.02 -4.63
C HIS A 20 9.33 8.30 -5.80
N CYS A 21 9.52 7.66 -6.95
CA CYS A 21 8.59 7.81 -8.08
C CYS A 21 7.16 7.37 -7.70
N LEU A 22 7.02 6.30 -6.91
CA LEU A 22 5.72 5.84 -6.41
C LEU A 22 5.10 6.82 -5.40
N LEU A 23 5.90 7.45 -4.54
CA LEU A 23 5.43 8.50 -3.61
C LEU A 23 4.93 9.73 -4.37
N VAL A 24 5.69 10.18 -5.38
CA VAL A 24 5.30 11.31 -6.26
C VAL A 24 4.02 10.98 -7.03
N LEU A 25 3.94 9.77 -7.60
CA LEU A 25 2.75 9.29 -8.29
C LEU A 25 1.54 9.26 -7.35
N ARG A 26 1.69 8.67 -6.17
CA ARG A 26 0.66 8.61 -5.12
C ARG A 26 0.14 10.01 -4.83
N ASP A 27 1.02 10.95 -4.52
CA ASP A 27 0.65 12.30 -4.11
C ASP A 27 -0.14 13.04 -5.19
N ALA A 28 0.26 12.86 -6.46
CA ALA A 28 -0.44 13.44 -7.61
C ALA A 28 -1.84 12.84 -7.83
N LEU A 29 -2.04 11.56 -7.51
CA LEU A 29 -3.30 10.85 -7.73
C LEU A 29 -4.34 11.09 -6.62
N ARG A 30 -3.92 11.54 -5.43
CA ARG A 30 -4.81 11.70 -4.25
C ARG A 30 -6.01 12.59 -4.54
N ARG A 31 -5.76 13.79 -5.08
CA ARG A 31 -6.82 14.77 -5.37
C ARG A 31 -7.80 14.22 -6.41
N PHE A 32 -7.27 13.74 -7.53
CA PHE A 32 -8.07 13.15 -8.61
C PHE A 32 -8.95 12.00 -8.09
N ALA A 33 -8.39 11.07 -7.31
CA ALA A 33 -9.14 9.97 -6.72
C ALA A 33 -10.28 10.47 -5.83
N GLY A 34 -10.02 11.45 -4.96
CA GLY A 34 -11.02 12.05 -4.08
C GLY A 34 -12.18 12.69 -4.86
N GLU A 35 -11.88 13.52 -5.86
CA GLU A 35 -12.89 14.22 -6.65
C GLU A 35 -13.76 13.26 -7.48
N GLN A 36 -13.14 12.29 -8.16
CA GLN A 36 -13.89 11.28 -8.94
C GLN A 36 -14.78 10.44 -8.04
N LEU A 37 -14.28 10.00 -6.89
CA LEU A 37 -15.05 9.19 -5.96
C LEU A 37 -16.20 9.98 -5.33
N GLN A 38 -16.02 11.26 -5.00
CA GLN A 38 -17.11 12.12 -4.55
C GLN A 38 -18.18 12.30 -5.63
N ALA A 39 -17.78 12.46 -6.90
CA ALA A 39 -18.72 12.53 -8.02
C ALA A 39 -19.50 11.21 -8.18
N PHE A 40 -18.80 10.07 -8.11
CA PHE A 40 -19.42 8.74 -8.14
C PHE A 40 -20.40 8.52 -7.00
N HIS A 41 -20.01 8.88 -5.78
CA HIS A 41 -20.84 8.76 -4.59
C HIS A 41 -22.12 9.56 -4.71
N ARG A 42 -22.06 10.82 -5.17
CA ARG A 42 -23.26 11.63 -5.45
C ARG A 42 -24.21 10.97 -6.47
N GLN A 43 -23.67 10.31 -7.49
CA GLN A 43 -24.49 9.57 -8.46
C GLN A 43 -25.19 8.36 -7.83
N LEU A 44 -24.52 7.64 -6.94
CA LEU A 44 -25.12 6.54 -6.19
C LEU A 44 -26.18 7.03 -5.21
N LEU A 45 -25.91 8.12 -4.49
CA LEU A 45 -26.87 8.72 -3.56
C LEU A 45 -28.16 9.12 -4.25
N ALA A 46 -28.09 9.74 -5.43
CA ALA A 46 -29.28 10.11 -6.18
C ALA A 46 -30.19 8.89 -6.51
N ARG A 47 -29.61 7.69 -6.61
CA ARG A 47 -30.35 6.44 -6.86
C ARG A 47 -30.83 5.77 -5.56
N LEU A 48 -30.04 5.86 -4.49
CA LEU A 48 -30.24 5.15 -3.23
C LEU A 48 -30.93 6.00 -2.14
N ALA A 49 -31.18 7.29 -2.40
CA ALA A 49 -31.76 8.25 -1.45
C ALA A 49 -33.03 7.77 -0.70
N PRO A 50 -33.94 6.96 -1.29
CA PRO A 50 -35.14 6.52 -0.58
C PRO A 50 -34.91 5.52 0.56
N LEU A 51 -33.70 4.97 0.74
CA LEU A 51 -33.48 3.80 1.60
C LEU A 51 -33.41 4.09 3.11
N GLY A 52 -33.35 5.36 3.53
CA GLY A 52 -33.15 5.71 4.95
C GLY A 52 -31.75 5.36 5.47
N CYS A 53 -31.58 5.21 6.79
CA CYS A 53 -30.26 5.04 7.42
C CYS A 53 -30.09 3.70 8.17
N CYS A 54 -28.88 3.14 8.10
CA CYS A 54 -28.48 2.02 8.94
C CYS A 54 -28.26 2.48 10.39
N ARG A 55 -28.70 1.68 11.38
CA ARG A 55 -28.52 1.98 12.82
C ARG A 55 -27.18 1.49 13.41
N GLY A 56 -26.15 1.28 12.60
CA GLY A 56 -24.80 0.91 13.07
C GLY A 56 -24.61 -0.53 13.56
N ARG A 57 -25.54 -1.44 13.27
CA ARG A 57 -25.44 -2.87 13.67
C ARG A 57 -24.82 -3.77 12.59
N CYS A 58 -24.49 -3.23 11.43
CA CYS A 58 -23.96 -3.99 10.31
C CYS A 58 -22.43 -3.99 10.36
N ARG A 59 -21.84 -5.02 10.95
CA ARG A 59 -20.38 -5.13 11.06
C ARG A 59 -19.84 -6.21 10.13
N PRO A 60 -18.95 -5.86 9.20
CA PRO A 60 -18.18 -6.84 8.45
C PRO A 60 -17.30 -7.72 9.36
N ARG A 61 -17.03 -8.94 8.92
CA ARG A 61 -16.06 -9.86 9.52
C ARG A 61 -15.06 -10.25 8.46
N SER A 62 -13.89 -9.63 8.48
CA SER A 62 -12.84 -9.85 7.48
C SER A 62 -13.37 -9.73 6.05
N LYS A 63 -13.30 -10.82 5.28
CA LYS A 63 -13.74 -10.94 3.88
C LYS A 63 -15.24 -11.21 3.71
N GLN A 64 -15.98 -11.38 4.81
CA GLN A 64 -17.40 -11.70 4.77
C GLN A 64 -18.24 -10.54 5.30
N PHE A 65 -19.30 -10.21 4.56
CA PHE A 65 -20.32 -9.28 5.01
C PHE A 65 -21.71 -9.81 4.65
N GLN A 66 -22.45 -10.26 5.66
CA GLN A 66 -23.86 -10.59 5.56
C GLN A 66 -24.64 -9.63 6.45
N SER A 67 -25.68 -9.00 5.91
CA SER A 67 -26.48 -8.03 6.65
C SER A 67 -27.96 -8.21 6.37
N ASN A 68 -28.76 -8.21 7.43
CA ASN A 68 -30.22 -8.18 7.36
C ASN A 68 -30.76 -6.74 7.20
N CYS A 69 -29.89 -5.73 7.13
CA CYS A 69 -30.29 -4.35 6.88
C CYS A 69 -30.46 -4.12 5.38
N SER A 70 -31.67 -3.75 4.96
CA SER A 70 -31.99 -3.44 3.56
C SER A 70 -31.10 -2.34 2.97
N VAL A 71 -30.78 -1.31 3.77
CA VAL A 71 -29.90 -0.21 3.34
C VAL A 71 -28.50 -0.74 3.01
N CYS A 72 -27.86 -1.43 3.94
CA CYS A 72 -26.51 -1.97 3.72
C CYS A 72 -26.49 -3.06 2.64
N ALA A 73 -27.57 -3.83 2.48
CA ALA A 73 -27.68 -4.82 1.42
C ALA A 73 -27.70 -4.17 0.03
N GLU A 74 -28.46 -3.09 -0.17
CA GLU A 74 -28.48 -2.37 -1.45
C GLU A 74 -27.16 -1.64 -1.73
N TRP A 75 -26.53 -1.04 -0.72
CA TRP A 75 -25.18 -0.48 -0.89
C TRP A 75 -24.15 -1.55 -1.27
N LYS A 76 -24.15 -2.70 -0.59
CA LYS A 76 -23.28 -3.83 -0.94
C LYS A 76 -23.50 -4.26 -2.38
N LYS A 77 -24.75 -4.34 -2.83
CA LYS A 77 -25.12 -4.71 -4.20
C LYS A 77 -24.59 -3.70 -5.23
N GLU A 78 -24.73 -2.41 -4.98
CA GLU A 78 -24.15 -1.39 -5.88
C GLU A 78 -22.61 -1.41 -5.85
N ILE A 79 -21.98 -1.63 -4.69
CA ILE A 79 -20.52 -1.81 -4.60
C ILE A 79 -20.05 -2.96 -5.49
N LEU A 80 -20.68 -4.13 -5.34
CA LEU A 80 -20.36 -5.34 -6.11
C LEU A 80 -20.59 -5.16 -7.60
N LYS A 81 -21.69 -4.50 -7.99
CA LYS A 81 -21.99 -4.17 -9.39
C LYS A 81 -20.93 -3.29 -10.04
N HIS A 82 -20.31 -2.42 -9.24
CA HIS A 82 -19.23 -1.54 -9.68
C HIS A 82 -17.82 -2.15 -9.49
N HIS A 83 -17.72 -3.36 -8.93
CA HIS A 83 -16.46 -4.07 -8.76
C HIS A 83 -16.05 -4.80 -10.04
N THR A 84 -14.83 -4.56 -10.52
CA THR A 84 -14.31 -5.19 -11.75
C THR A 84 -13.87 -6.62 -11.50
N ASN A 85 -13.45 -6.94 -10.27
CA ASN A 85 -13.07 -8.28 -9.85
C ASN A 85 -14.27 -9.02 -9.25
N LYS A 86 -15.12 -9.59 -10.12
CA LYS A 86 -16.41 -10.21 -9.73
C LYS A 86 -16.27 -11.47 -8.87
N ASN A 87 -15.15 -12.17 -9.00
CA ASN A 87 -14.82 -13.39 -8.25
C ASN A 87 -13.75 -13.14 -7.19
N GLY A 88 -13.38 -11.86 -6.99
CA GLY A 88 -12.34 -11.46 -6.06
C GLY A 88 -12.84 -11.40 -4.64
N GLU A 89 -11.89 -11.52 -3.72
CA GLU A 89 -12.13 -11.21 -2.32
C GLU A 89 -12.25 -9.69 -2.14
N ILE A 90 -13.18 -9.28 -1.29
CA ILE A 90 -13.36 -7.89 -0.87
C ILE A 90 -13.08 -7.81 0.62
N HIS A 91 -12.19 -6.91 1.00
CA HIS A 91 -11.83 -6.66 2.40
C HIS A 91 -12.89 -5.79 3.08
N TRP A 92 -14.07 -6.37 3.32
CA TRP A 92 -15.19 -5.63 3.92
C TRP A 92 -14.86 -5.07 5.30
N GLU A 93 -13.93 -5.66 6.05
CA GLU A 93 -13.39 -5.12 7.31
C GLU A 93 -12.82 -3.70 7.20
N ASN A 94 -12.39 -3.28 6.00
CA ASN A 94 -11.97 -1.91 5.80
C ASN A 94 -13.15 -0.93 5.96
N CYS A 95 -14.38 -1.38 5.72
CA CYS A 95 -15.55 -0.51 5.58
C CYS A 95 -16.36 -0.41 6.87
N LYS A 96 -16.98 0.75 7.07
CA LYS A 96 -18.08 0.96 8.03
C LYS A 96 -19.39 1.13 7.26
N PRO A 97 -20.21 0.07 7.09
CA PRO A 97 -21.39 0.10 6.23
C PRO A 97 -22.41 1.19 6.55
N GLU A 98 -22.48 1.62 7.82
CA GLU A 98 -23.33 2.71 8.26
C GLU A 98 -22.92 4.09 7.71
N LEU A 99 -21.68 4.24 7.25
CA LEU A 99 -21.14 5.48 6.72
C LEU A 99 -21.21 5.57 5.19
N TRP A 100 -21.50 4.48 4.46
CA TRP A 100 -21.63 4.51 3.00
C TRP A 100 -22.57 5.61 2.47
N PRO A 101 -23.70 5.95 3.11
CA PRO A 101 -24.55 7.05 2.63
C PRO A 101 -23.95 8.46 2.81
N SER A 102 -23.03 8.66 3.75
CA SER A 102 -22.53 10.00 4.13
C SER A 102 -21.07 10.23 3.81
N ASP A 103 -20.30 9.15 3.60
CA ASP A 103 -18.87 9.19 3.39
C ASP A 103 -18.50 8.41 2.12
N SER A 104 -18.08 9.16 1.10
CA SER A 104 -17.62 8.60 -0.16
C SER A 104 -16.38 7.71 0.02
N TRP A 105 -15.52 7.99 1.02
CA TRP A 105 -14.30 7.22 1.21
C TRP A 105 -14.56 5.85 1.82
N GLU A 106 -15.57 5.72 2.68
CA GLU A 106 -16.02 4.42 3.22
C GLU A 106 -16.54 3.48 2.11
N LEU A 107 -17.07 4.05 1.02
CA LEU A 107 -17.39 3.30 -0.20
C LEU A 107 -16.11 2.87 -0.94
N ALA A 108 -15.10 3.75 -1.07
CA ALA A 108 -13.85 3.47 -1.77
C ALA A 108 -13.09 2.27 -1.19
N LYS A 109 -13.09 2.14 0.13
CA LYS A 109 -12.35 1.10 0.87
C LYS A 109 -12.67 -0.32 0.46
N ALA A 110 -13.86 -0.56 -0.11
CA ALA A 110 -14.25 -1.86 -0.63
C ALA A 110 -13.47 -2.27 -1.91
N TYR A 111 -12.84 -1.30 -2.59
CA TYR A 111 -12.03 -1.51 -3.79
C TYR A 111 -10.52 -1.49 -3.50
N MET A 112 -10.13 -1.45 -2.23
CA MET A 112 -8.74 -1.32 -1.79
C MET A 112 -8.24 -2.61 -1.13
N PRO A 113 -6.92 -2.82 -1.05
CA PRO A 113 -6.34 -3.92 -0.27
C PRO A 113 -6.70 -3.77 1.22
N ARG A 114 -6.36 -4.78 2.03
CA ARG A 114 -6.53 -4.71 3.49
C ARG A 114 -5.79 -3.52 4.13
N GLY A 115 -6.11 -3.26 5.40
CA GLY A 115 -5.42 -2.25 6.22
C GLY A 115 -5.90 -0.81 6.01
N GLN A 116 -7.10 -0.62 5.43
CA GLN A 116 -7.66 0.70 5.12
C GLN A 116 -8.75 1.15 6.10
N MET A 117 -9.03 0.34 7.13
CA MET A 117 -10.07 0.60 8.13
C MET A 117 -9.99 2.01 8.73
N ASN A 118 -8.78 2.46 9.09
CA ASN A 118 -8.54 3.74 9.78
C ASN A 118 -8.23 4.91 8.83
N ILE A 119 -8.35 4.71 7.52
CA ILE A 119 -8.06 5.73 6.51
C ILE A 119 -9.31 6.57 6.27
N SER A 120 -9.23 7.89 6.45
CA SER A 120 -10.38 8.80 6.32
C SER A 120 -10.54 9.42 4.94
N GLY A 121 -9.54 9.29 4.07
CA GLY A 121 -9.50 9.99 2.81
C GLY A 121 -8.26 9.63 1.97
N PRO A 122 -8.18 10.14 0.73
CA PRO A 122 -7.07 9.87 -0.18
C PRO A 122 -5.72 10.34 0.36
N GLU A 123 -5.71 11.41 1.16
CA GLU A 123 -4.51 12.02 1.73
C GLU A 123 -3.68 11.09 2.62
N LYS A 124 -4.30 10.03 3.15
CA LYS A 124 -3.65 9.02 3.99
C LYS A 124 -3.40 7.69 3.28
N CYS A 125 -3.80 7.58 2.01
CA CYS A 125 -3.56 6.37 1.23
C CYS A 125 -2.12 6.30 0.74
N ASP A 126 -1.58 5.09 0.74
CA ASP A 126 -0.37 4.72 0.01
C ASP A 126 -0.67 4.53 -1.49
N ALA A 127 0.38 4.31 -2.29
CA ALA A 127 0.24 4.09 -3.72
C ALA A 127 -0.61 2.84 -4.03
N SER A 128 -0.53 1.80 -3.20
CA SER A 128 -1.29 0.57 -3.38
C SER A 128 -2.78 0.80 -3.32
N ALA A 129 -3.24 1.52 -2.30
CA ALA A 129 -4.65 1.78 -2.08
C ALA A 129 -5.27 2.52 -3.27
N LEU A 130 -4.60 3.57 -3.77
CA LEU A 130 -5.10 4.35 -4.91
C LEU A 130 -5.08 3.55 -6.22
N LEU A 131 -3.99 2.82 -6.50
CA LEU A 131 -3.91 2.02 -7.71
C LEU A 131 -4.93 0.87 -7.71
N ASN A 132 -5.15 0.23 -6.56
CA ASN A 132 -6.18 -0.82 -6.45
C ASN A 132 -7.59 -0.24 -6.58
N LEU A 133 -7.87 0.95 -6.03
CA LEU A 133 -9.15 1.64 -6.26
C LEU A 133 -9.43 1.80 -7.76
N PHE A 134 -8.44 2.25 -8.55
CA PHE A 134 -8.59 2.43 -10.00
C PHE A 134 -8.73 1.10 -10.74
N ASN A 135 -8.05 0.05 -10.28
CA ASN A 135 -8.13 -1.27 -10.90
C ASN A 135 -9.49 -1.95 -10.61
N PHE A 136 -10.01 -1.80 -9.39
CA PHE A 136 -11.17 -2.56 -8.92
C PHE A 136 -12.51 -1.83 -9.02
N CYS A 137 -12.55 -0.50 -9.13
CA CYS A 137 -13.79 0.25 -9.31
C CYS A 137 -14.00 0.64 -10.78
N ASN A 138 -15.09 0.17 -11.39
CA ASN A 138 -15.39 0.43 -12.79
C ASN A 138 -15.79 1.89 -13.08
N HIS A 139 -15.96 2.74 -12.06
CA HIS A 139 -16.09 4.18 -12.24
C HIS A 139 -14.85 4.75 -12.95
N PHE A 140 -13.68 4.16 -12.68
CA PHE A 140 -12.40 4.51 -13.29
C PHE A 140 -12.09 3.80 -14.61
N LYS A 141 -13.10 3.19 -15.27
CA LYS A 141 -12.91 2.46 -16.55
C LYS A 141 -12.33 3.29 -17.71
N GLY A 142 -12.29 4.62 -17.56
CA GLY A 142 -11.62 5.52 -18.52
C GLY A 142 -10.10 5.45 -18.47
N ILE A 143 -9.53 4.87 -17.40
CA ILE A 143 -8.10 4.61 -17.26
C ILE A 143 -7.84 3.18 -17.71
N ASP A 144 -6.83 2.97 -18.57
CA ASP A 144 -6.41 1.64 -18.97
C ASP A 144 -5.92 0.81 -17.76
N GLN A 145 -6.77 -0.13 -17.34
CA GLN A 145 -6.52 -0.99 -16.18
C GLN A 145 -5.30 -1.90 -16.37
N LYS A 146 -4.91 -2.21 -17.61
CA LYS A 146 -3.69 -2.99 -17.86
C LYS A 146 -2.47 -2.22 -17.35
N LYS A 147 -2.40 -0.91 -17.64
CA LYS A 147 -1.31 -0.03 -17.19
C LYS A 147 -1.31 0.11 -15.67
N VAL A 148 -2.49 0.23 -15.05
CA VAL A 148 -2.62 0.25 -13.58
C VAL A 148 -2.06 -1.04 -12.98
N ARG A 149 -2.44 -2.21 -13.51
CA ARG A 149 -1.94 -3.50 -13.01
C ARG A 149 -0.44 -3.67 -13.19
N GLU A 150 0.13 -3.18 -14.27
CA GLU A 150 1.57 -3.20 -14.50
C GLU A 150 2.33 -2.42 -13.43
N VAL A 151 1.83 -1.24 -13.05
CA VAL A 151 2.43 -0.43 -11.97
C VAL A 151 2.19 -1.07 -10.60
N ILE A 152 1.01 -1.64 -10.32
CA ILE A 152 0.76 -2.42 -9.10
C ILE A 152 1.78 -3.55 -8.95
N ARG A 153 2.04 -4.28 -10.05
CA ARG A 153 3.02 -5.38 -10.05
C ARG A 153 4.42 -4.87 -9.72
N CYS A 154 4.87 -3.80 -10.38
CA CYS A 154 6.19 -3.21 -10.07
C CYS A 154 6.27 -2.70 -8.63
N ARG A 155 5.22 -2.08 -8.11
CA ARG A 155 5.11 -1.65 -6.71
C ARG A 155 5.30 -2.84 -5.78
N ASN A 156 4.59 -3.94 -6.02
CA ASN A 156 4.68 -5.13 -5.19
C ASN A 156 6.06 -5.79 -5.29
N GLU A 157 6.66 -5.91 -6.48
CA GLU A 157 8.04 -6.39 -6.67
C GLU A 157 9.04 -5.55 -5.87
N LEU A 158 8.94 -4.22 -5.94
CA LEU A 158 9.80 -3.29 -5.22
C LEU A 158 9.65 -3.42 -3.70
N MET A 159 8.41 -3.41 -3.20
CA MET A 159 8.10 -3.51 -1.77
C MET A 159 8.33 -4.90 -1.20
N HIS A 160 8.48 -5.92 -2.05
CA HIS A 160 8.76 -7.28 -1.64
C HIS A 160 10.24 -7.69 -1.83
N SER A 161 11.06 -6.89 -2.54
CA SER A 161 12.51 -7.10 -2.68
C SER A 161 13.18 -7.30 -1.33
N SER A 162 13.72 -8.48 -1.02
CA SER A 162 14.28 -8.81 0.30
C SER A 162 15.43 -7.89 0.69
N GLU A 163 16.28 -7.51 -0.27
CA GLU A 163 17.49 -6.73 -0.04
C GLU A 163 17.30 -5.21 -0.24
N MET A 164 16.07 -4.74 -0.53
CA MET A 164 15.80 -3.34 -0.90
C MET A 164 16.68 -2.88 -2.08
N LYS A 165 16.80 -3.76 -3.07
CA LYS A 165 17.61 -3.58 -4.27
C LYS A 165 16.76 -3.74 -5.51
N ALA A 166 17.12 -2.99 -6.55
CA ALA A 166 16.54 -3.07 -7.88
C ALA A 166 17.63 -2.94 -8.95
N SER A 167 17.63 -3.83 -9.93
CA SER A 167 18.60 -3.78 -11.04
C SER A 167 18.29 -2.61 -11.98
N SER A 168 19.29 -2.14 -12.71
CA SER A 168 19.11 -1.05 -13.68
C SER A 168 18.14 -1.42 -14.82
N LEU A 169 18.16 -2.68 -15.27
CA LEU A 169 17.21 -3.18 -16.27
C LEU A 169 15.78 -3.14 -15.73
N TRP A 170 15.57 -3.55 -14.48
CA TRP A 170 14.26 -3.46 -13.85
C TRP A 170 13.81 -2.00 -13.71
N MET A 171 14.72 -1.10 -13.35
CA MET A 171 14.45 0.34 -13.18
C MET A 171 13.99 1.00 -14.50
N GLU A 172 14.62 0.65 -15.63
CA GLU A 172 14.22 1.12 -16.96
C GLU A 172 12.80 0.67 -17.31
N GLU A 173 12.50 -0.62 -17.11
CA GLU A 173 11.16 -1.18 -17.36
C GLU A 173 10.09 -0.64 -16.41
N PHE A 174 10.46 -0.34 -15.17
CA PHE A 174 9.62 0.35 -14.21
C PHE A 174 9.28 1.76 -14.72
N GLY A 175 10.28 2.54 -15.14
CA GLY A 175 10.10 3.89 -15.67
C GLY A 175 9.10 3.93 -16.81
N LYS A 176 9.28 3.06 -17.82
CA LYS A 176 8.38 2.94 -18.97
C LYS A 176 6.92 2.66 -18.55
N LYS A 177 6.71 1.77 -17.57
CA LYS A 177 5.36 1.42 -17.09
C LYS A 177 4.71 2.58 -16.34
N VAL A 178 5.46 3.30 -15.51
CA VAL A 178 4.95 4.46 -14.78
C VAL A 178 4.61 5.60 -15.75
N GLU A 179 5.48 5.93 -16.68
CA GLU A 179 5.22 6.93 -17.72
C GLU A 179 4.00 6.58 -18.58
N ASN A 180 3.84 5.31 -18.93
CA ASN A 180 2.68 4.86 -19.69
C ASN A 180 1.37 5.02 -18.90
N LEU A 181 1.38 4.78 -17.59
CA LEU A 181 0.21 5.03 -16.73
C LEU A 181 -0.07 6.53 -16.62
N LEU A 182 0.95 7.37 -16.42
CA LEU A 182 0.80 8.82 -16.28
C LEU A 182 0.12 9.47 -17.51
N LYS A 183 0.33 8.91 -18.71
CA LYS A 183 -0.35 9.34 -19.94
C LYS A 183 -1.89 9.21 -19.88
N GLU A 184 -2.44 8.36 -19.01
CA GLU A 184 -3.89 8.25 -18.80
C GLU A 184 -4.49 9.47 -18.07
N PHE A 185 -3.64 10.31 -17.48
CA PHE A 185 -4.03 11.44 -16.65
C PHE A 185 -3.54 12.79 -17.21
N GLN A 186 -3.31 12.89 -18.53
CA GLN A 186 -2.81 14.12 -19.17
C GLN A 186 -3.65 15.37 -18.90
N ASN A 187 -4.95 15.20 -18.59
CA ASN A 187 -5.84 16.30 -18.26
C ASN A 187 -5.83 16.68 -16.77
N VAL A 188 -5.01 16.03 -15.94
CA VAL A 188 -4.88 16.29 -14.50
C VAL A 188 -3.60 17.09 -14.25
N PRO A 189 -3.68 18.38 -13.89
CA PRO A 189 -2.51 19.25 -13.73
C PRO A 189 -1.46 18.72 -12.74
N GLU A 190 -1.90 18.18 -11.61
CA GLU A 190 -1.01 17.62 -10.59
C GLU A 190 -0.22 16.41 -11.13
N VAL A 191 -0.83 15.61 -12.00
CA VAL A 191 -0.19 14.44 -12.61
C VAL A 191 0.78 14.85 -13.71
N MET A 192 0.51 15.93 -14.44
CA MET A 192 1.45 16.51 -15.41
C MET A 192 2.75 16.96 -14.74
N GLU A 193 2.67 17.71 -13.63
CA GLU A 193 3.88 18.12 -12.90
C GLU A 193 4.61 16.92 -12.29
N ALA A 194 3.87 15.96 -11.74
CA ALA A 194 4.43 14.71 -11.24
C ALA A 194 5.13 13.92 -12.35
N SER A 195 4.60 13.92 -13.57
CA SER A 195 5.23 13.25 -14.72
C SER A 195 6.60 13.84 -15.03
N ARG A 196 6.69 15.16 -15.11
CA ARG A 196 7.97 15.87 -15.32
C ARG A 196 8.96 15.61 -14.19
N LYS A 197 8.48 15.59 -12.94
CA LYS A 197 9.32 15.26 -11.78
C LYS A 197 9.82 13.82 -11.84
N ILE A 198 8.97 12.86 -12.18
CA ILE A 198 9.33 11.44 -12.31
C ILE A 198 10.33 11.24 -13.44
N GLU A 199 10.10 11.82 -14.63
CA GLU A 199 11.05 11.77 -15.75
C GLU A 199 12.45 12.23 -15.33
N LYS A 200 12.55 13.36 -14.63
CA LYS A 200 13.82 13.86 -14.07
C LYS A 200 14.42 12.94 -13.02
N LEU A 201 13.61 12.32 -12.15
CA LEU A 201 14.09 11.37 -11.14
C LEU A 201 14.65 10.10 -11.78
N LEU A 202 14.02 9.62 -12.86
CA LEU A 202 14.45 8.44 -13.60
C LEU A 202 15.73 8.70 -14.40
N SER A 203 15.90 9.91 -14.95
CA SER A 203 17.07 10.29 -15.76
C SER A 203 18.29 10.77 -14.95
N SER A 204 18.11 11.09 -13.67
CA SER A 204 19.19 11.61 -12.82
C SER A 204 20.02 10.49 -12.19
N ASP A 205 21.33 10.70 -12.03
CA ASP A 205 22.22 9.68 -11.47
C ASP A 205 22.15 9.57 -9.94
N TRP A 206 21.44 10.48 -9.25
CA TRP A 206 21.48 10.65 -7.79
C TRP A 206 22.91 10.47 -7.25
N THR A 207 23.89 10.96 -7.98
CA THR A 207 25.23 11.20 -7.46
C THR A 207 25.05 12.26 -6.40
N VAL A 208 25.23 11.88 -5.14
CA VAL A 208 25.04 12.78 -4.00
C VAL A 208 25.98 13.96 -4.18
N LEU A 209 25.47 15.08 -4.70
CA LEU A 209 26.09 16.37 -4.52
C LEU A 209 25.97 16.67 -3.04
N VAL A 210 26.97 16.24 -2.27
CA VAL A 210 27.27 16.84 -0.98
C VAL A 210 27.60 18.28 -1.31
N LYS A 211 26.59 19.16 -1.30
CA LYS A 211 26.84 20.60 -1.22
C LYS A 211 27.53 20.83 0.11
N VAL A 212 28.86 20.76 0.08
CA VAL A 212 29.71 21.30 1.14
C VAL A 212 29.49 22.80 1.10
N GLY A 213 28.78 23.32 2.09
CA GLY A 213 28.61 24.76 2.29
C GLY A 213 27.29 25.30 1.77
N GLU A 214 26.50 25.83 2.70
CA GLU A 214 25.45 26.81 2.42
C GLU A 214 26.11 28.10 1.93
N ASP A 215 26.42 28.20 0.63
CA ASP A 215 26.60 29.51 0.00
C ASP A 215 25.48 29.70 -1.03
N GLN A 216 24.61 30.65 -0.71
CA GLN A 216 23.55 31.14 -1.59
C GLN A 216 24.20 31.71 -2.85
N LEU A 217 24.05 31.03 -3.98
CA LEU A 217 24.28 31.64 -5.29
C LEU A 217 22.94 31.97 -5.92
N ASP A 218 22.64 33.26 -5.84
CA ASP A 218 21.53 33.95 -6.45
C ASP A 218 21.70 33.94 -7.99
N GLY A 219 20.64 33.54 -8.70
CA GLY A 219 20.51 33.70 -10.15
C GLY A 219 21.24 32.68 -11.03
N LEU A 220 20.52 31.63 -11.48
CA LEU A 220 20.62 31.05 -12.82
C LEU A 220 19.46 30.07 -13.03
N GLU A 221 18.44 30.55 -13.73
CA GLU A 221 17.34 29.76 -14.28
C GLU A 221 17.87 28.97 -15.49
N GLY A 222 18.47 27.81 -15.23
CA GLY A 222 19.00 26.91 -16.25
C GLY A 222 19.17 25.52 -15.67
N ASP A 223 18.39 24.56 -16.18
CA ASP A 223 18.42 23.14 -15.85
C ASP A 223 18.64 22.82 -14.37
N ILE A 224 17.61 23.05 -13.56
CA ILE A 224 17.54 22.54 -12.18
C ILE A 224 17.52 21.01 -12.26
N GLU A 225 18.71 20.41 -12.25
CA GLU A 225 18.97 19.08 -11.74
C GLU A 225 18.20 18.95 -10.43
N VAL A 226 17.39 17.90 -10.28
CA VAL A 226 16.64 17.66 -9.04
C VAL A 226 17.65 17.25 -7.97
N CYS A 227 18.33 18.24 -7.41
CA CYS A 227 19.28 18.06 -6.33
C CYS A 227 18.47 17.91 -5.03
N LEU A 228 18.11 16.66 -4.70
CA LEU A 228 17.52 16.36 -3.40
C LEU A 228 18.58 16.54 -2.33
N SER A 229 18.24 17.22 -1.25
CA SER A 229 19.11 17.28 -0.08
C SER A 229 19.19 15.91 0.59
N GLN A 230 20.27 15.65 1.32
CA GLN A 230 20.42 14.43 2.12
C GLN A 230 19.24 14.20 3.06
N ARG A 231 18.70 15.28 3.65
CA ARG A 231 17.51 15.23 4.49
C ARG A 231 16.29 14.72 3.73
N GLN A 232 16.04 15.24 2.53
CA GLN A 232 14.91 14.79 1.70
C GLN A 232 15.04 13.31 1.34
N ILE A 233 16.24 12.86 0.98
CA ILE A 233 16.50 11.45 0.67
C ILE A 233 16.26 10.56 1.91
N SER A 234 16.70 11.00 3.10
CA SER A 234 16.45 10.28 4.35
C SER A 234 14.96 10.20 4.69
N GLU A 235 14.21 11.28 4.48
CA GLU A 235 12.76 11.30 4.70
C GLU A 235 12.03 10.33 3.75
N ILE A 236 12.43 10.28 2.47
CA ILE A 236 11.91 9.33 1.49
C ILE A 236 12.21 7.89 1.90
N GLU A 237 13.46 7.60 2.27
CA GLU A 237 13.89 6.27 2.71
C GLU A 237 13.10 5.81 3.93
N MET A 238 12.96 6.67 4.93
CA MET A 238 12.17 6.39 6.14
C MET A 238 10.71 6.09 5.79
N GLU A 239 10.10 6.87 4.88
CA GLU A 239 8.71 6.66 4.47
C GLU A 239 8.51 5.31 3.77
N LEU A 240 9.41 4.93 2.86
CA LEU A 240 9.33 3.64 2.16
C LEU A 240 9.51 2.44 3.10
N ILE A 241 10.47 2.52 4.02
CA ILE A 241 10.69 1.45 4.99
C ILE A 241 9.49 1.35 5.94
N LYS A 242 8.90 2.47 6.34
CA LYS A 242 7.69 2.48 7.15
C LYS A 242 6.50 1.84 6.43
N GLU A 243 6.27 2.15 5.15
CA GLU A 243 5.25 1.49 4.35
C GLU A 243 5.48 -0.03 4.30
N ARG A 244 6.74 -0.46 4.15
CA ARG A 244 7.09 -1.88 4.14
C ARG A 244 6.85 -2.58 5.48
N LEU A 245 7.23 -1.97 6.59
CA LEU A 245 6.96 -2.51 7.94
C LEU A 245 5.45 -2.65 8.17
N LYS A 246 4.66 -1.67 7.72
CA LYS A 246 3.20 -1.72 7.80
C LYS A 246 2.63 -2.89 6.99
N GLU A 247 3.17 -3.18 5.80
CA GLU A 247 2.74 -4.35 5.01
C GLU A 247 3.02 -5.67 5.73
N PHE A 248 4.16 -5.80 6.41
CA PHE A 248 4.47 -6.99 7.20
C PHE A 248 3.56 -7.13 8.43
N CYS A 249 3.27 -6.04 9.14
CA CYS A 249 2.28 -6.07 10.22
C CYS A 249 0.93 -6.58 9.72
N LEU A 250 0.45 -6.04 8.58
CA LEU A 250 -0.80 -6.48 7.97
C LEU A 250 -0.75 -7.94 7.48
N LEU A 251 0.42 -8.45 7.11
CA LEU A 251 0.61 -9.85 6.70
C LEU A 251 0.47 -10.78 7.91
N ILE A 252 1.10 -10.43 9.04
CA ILE A 252 1.04 -11.20 10.30
C ILE A 252 -0.37 -11.21 10.87
N GLU A 253 -1.07 -10.06 10.84
CA GLU A 253 -2.44 -9.95 11.33
C GLU A 253 -3.44 -10.85 10.55
N GLU A 254 -3.18 -11.16 9.28
CA GLU A 254 -4.07 -11.95 8.42
C GLU A 254 -3.74 -13.46 8.39
N GLN A 255 -2.46 -13.82 8.49
CA GLN A 255 -2.00 -15.20 8.29
C GLN A 255 -1.81 -15.92 9.62
N GLU A 256 -2.44 -17.09 9.77
CA GLU A 256 -2.17 -17.99 10.90
C GLU A 256 -0.72 -18.50 10.91
N MET A 257 -0.14 -18.67 9.71
CA MET A 257 1.22 -19.13 9.47
C MET A 257 1.84 -18.32 8.33
N LEU A 258 3.05 -17.81 8.55
CA LEU A 258 3.84 -17.19 7.48
C LEU A 258 4.60 -18.25 6.68
N SER A 259 4.74 -18.02 5.37
CA SER A 259 5.67 -18.78 4.54
C SER A 259 7.12 -18.52 4.94
N GLU A 260 8.01 -19.47 4.64
CA GLU A 260 9.46 -19.32 4.84
C GLU A 260 10.01 -18.09 4.12
N GLU A 261 9.52 -17.81 2.91
CA GLU A 261 9.87 -16.60 2.15
C GLU A 261 9.49 -15.31 2.91
N ASN A 262 8.29 -15.24 3.49
CA ASN A 262 7.84 -14.08 4.25
C ASN A 262 8.63 -13.91 5.55
N LEU A 263 8.94 -15.01 6.24
CA LEU A 263 9.80 -14.98 7.42
C LEU A 263 11.21 -14.47 7.08
N ASN A 264 11.79 -14.96 5.98
CA ASN A 264 13.08 -14.49 5.50
C ASN A 264 13.04 -12.98 5.17
N ARG A 265 12.01 -12.52 4.46
CA ARG A 265 11.83 -11.10 4.12
C ARG A 265 11.69 -10.20 5.36
N ILE A 266 11.00 -10.68 6.39
CA ILE A 266 10.90 -9.97 7.68
C ILE A 266 12.28 -9.96 8.35
N GLN A 267 12.97 -11.10 8.44
CA GLN A 267 14.29 -11.18 9.06
C GLN A 267 15.31 -10.23 8.38
N MET A 268 15.29 -10.15 7.05
CA MET A 268 16.16 -9.24 6.29
C MET A 268 15.92 -7.77 6.62
N ILE A 269 14.65 -7.34 6.79
CA ILE A 269 14.38 -5.94 7.20
C ILE A 269 14.81 -5.68 8.66
N LYS A 270 14.70 -6.68 9.54
CA LYS A 270 15.17 -6.57 10.93
C LYS A 270 16.68 -6.34 10.99
N GLU A 271 17.43 -7.15 10.24
CA GLU A 271 18.89 -7.05 10.14
C GLU A 271 19.29 -5.72 9.51
N PHE A 272 18.64 -5.33 8.41
CA PHE A 272 18.88 -4.05 7.78
C PHE A 272 18.68 -2.87 8.73
N LEU A 273 17.60 -2.85 9.52
CA LEU A 273 17.39 -1.78 10.50
C LEU A 273 18.44 -1.80 11.60
N LYS A 274 18.82 -2.98 12.10
CA LYS A 274 19.88 -3.12 13.11
C LYS A 274 21.24 -2.59 12.62
N ASP A 275 21.53 -2.78 11.34
CA ASP A 275 22.78 -2.30 10.73
C ASP A 275 22.75 -0.80 10.41
N ASN A 276 21.58 -0.15 10.50
CA ASN A 276 21.33 1.25 10.14
C ASN A 276 20.70 2.03 11.32
N ASN A 277 21.55 2.41 12.29
CA ASN A 277 21.15 3.12 13.52
C ASN A 277 20.24 4.34 13.31
N ASP A 278 20.46 5.12 12.25
CA ASP A 278 19.65 6.30 11.90
C ASP A 278 18.18 5.93 11.65
N LEU A 279 17.97 4.84 10.90
CA LEU A 279 16.64 4.29 10.63
C LEU A 279 16.09 3.53 11.83
N GLN A 280 16.94 2.79 12.55
CA GLN A 280 16.54 2.02 13.74
C GLN A 280 15.90 2.92 14.81
N ILE A 281 16.53 4.06 15.10
CA ILE A 281 16.02 5.02 16.09
C ILE A 281 14.70 5.61 15.61
N SER A 282 14.63 6.00 14.34
CA SER A 282 13.46 6.68 13.76
C SER A 282 12.24 5.76 13.63
N LEU A 283 12.45 4.46 13.41
CA LEU A 283 11.42 3.45 13.16
C LEU A 283 11.26 2.45 14.32
N GLN A 284 11.79 2.76 15.51
CA GLN A 284 11.77 1.87 16.66
C GLN A 284 10.35 1.40 17.03
N ALA A 285 9.37 2.31 17.02
CA ALA A 285 7.99 1.98 17.36
C ALA A 285 7.33 1.06 16.33
N ASP A 286 7.57 1.32 15.04
CA ASP A 286 7.06 0.48 13.94
C ASP A 286 7.67 -0.93 14.01
N MET A 287 8.96 -1.02 14.34
CA MET A 287 9.68 -2.27 14.54
C MET A 287 9.17 -3.07 15.74
N GLN A 288 8.96 -2.43 16.89
CA GLN A 288 8.40 -3.08 18.08
C GLN A 288 6.99 -3.63 17.84
N LYS A 289 6.17 -2.90 17.07
CA LYS A 289 4.85 -3.38 16.67
C LYS A 289 4.96 -4.66 15.84
N LEU A 290 5.89 -4.70 14.88
CA LEU A 290 6.13 -5.87 14.04
C LEU A 290 6.56 -7.09 14.87
N GLU A 291 7.49 -6.89 15.79
CA GLU A 291 7.98 -7.95 16.69
C GLU A 291 6.91 -8.48 17.62
N GLY A 292 6.12 -7.59 18.24
CA GLY A 292 4.99 -8.00 19.09
C GLY A 292 3.96 -8.84 18.32
N GLY A 293 3.67 -8.48 17.07
CA GLY A 293 2.78 -9.27 16.22
C GLY A 293 3.33 -10.68 15.91
N LEU A 294 4.65 -10.79 15.65
CA LEU A 294 5.29 -12.10 15.43
C LEU A 294 5.23 -12.98 16.69
N GLU A 295 5.48 -12.41 17.86
CA GLU A 295 5.43 -13.12 19.14
C GLU A 295 4.02 -13.64 19.43
N GLU A 296 3.01 -12.79 19.22
CA GLU A 296 1.60 -13.16 19.38
C GLU A 296 1.20 -14.29 18.42
N MET A 297 1.59 -14.20 17.15
CA MET A 297 1.35 -15.25 16.17
C MET A 297 1.98 -16.59 16.58
N VAL A 298 3.27 -16.59 16.97
CA VAL A 298 3.98 -17.80 17.44
C VAL A 298 3.34 -18.38 18.71
N TYR A 299 2.87 -17.52 19.61
CA TYR A 299 2.16 -17.95 20.82
C TYR A 299 0.84 -18.64 20.47
N ASN A 300 0.04 -18.04 19.59
CA ASN A 300 -1.25 -18.58 19.14
C ASN A 300 -1.10 -19.94 18.43
N GLN A 301 -0.05 -20.10 17.60
CA GLN A 301 0.29 -21.38 16.98
C GLN A 301 0.58 -22.48 18.01
N LYS A 302 1.37 -22.16 19.06
CA LYS A 302 1.69 -23.12 20.12
C LYS A 302 0.46 -23.57 20.91
N ILE A 303 -0.54 -22.69 21.09
CA ILE A 303 -1.81 -23.04 21.72
C ILE A 303 -2.62 -23.98 20.81
N SER A 304 -2.80 -23.61 19.54
CA SER A 304 -3.54 -24.43 18.57
C SER A 304 -2.96 -25.86 18.42
N MET A 305 -1.64 -25.99 18.43
CA MET A 305 -0.95 -27.29 18.41
C MET A 305 -1.12 -28.11 19.71
N LYS A 306 -1.36 -27.47 20.86
CA LYS A 306 -1.62 -28.15 22.13
C LYS A 306 -3.07 -28.62 22.25
N ASP A 307 -4.01 -27.87 21.69
CA ASP A 307 -5.42 -28.22 21.72
C ASP A 307 -5.75 -29.35 20.73
N SER A 308 -5.16 -29.34 19.53
CA SER A 308 -5.28 -30.44 18.56
C SER A 308 -4.69 -31.78 19.04
N ARG A 309 -3.71 -31.76 19.96
CA ARG A 309 -3.16 -32.99 20.58
C ARG A 309 -4.04 -33.58 21.68
N LYS A 310 -5.02 -32.83 22.19
CA LYS A 310 -5.97 -33.32 23.21
C LYS A 310 -7.23 -33.93 22.61
N GLU A 311 -7.48 -33.73 21.32
CA GLU A 311 -8.70 -34.20 20.62
C GLU A 311 -8.53 -35.50 19.82
N SER A 312 -7.42 -36.22 19.95
CA SER A 312 -7.27 -37.57 19.36
C SER A 312 -7.67 -38.65 20.38
N PRO A 313 -8.81 -39.35 20.25
CA PRO A 313 -9.14 -40.47 21.10
C PRO A 313 -8.30 -41.69 20.71
N ASN A 314 -7.72 -42.40 21.69
CA ASN A 314 -7.17 -43.74 21.48
C ASN A 314 -8.26 -44.65 20.87
N PRO A 315 -8.00 -45.35 19.76
CA PRO A 315 -8.83 -46.51 19.43
C PRO A 315 -8.57 -47.58 20.49
N GLU A 316 -9.60 -47.89 21.26
CA GLU A 316 -9.62 -49.06 22.13
C GLU A 316 -9.45 -50.32 21.26
N GLU A 317 -8.35 -51.03 21.48
CA GLU A 317 -8.18 -52.41 21.00
C GLU A 317 -9.12 -53.30 21.84
N ASP A 318 -10.29 -53.56 21.27
CA ASP A 318 -11.18 -54.64 21.63
C ASP A 318 -10.71 -55.91 20.89
N GLU A 319 -9.89 -56.73 21.56
CA GLU A 319 -9.72 -58.13 21.20
C GLU A 319 -10.03 -59.00 22.41
N GLY A 320 -11.30 -59.38 22.51
CA GLY A 320 -11.71 -60.57 23.24
C GLY A 320 -11.32 -61.84 22.50
N CYS A 321 -10.78 -62.81 23.24
CA CYS A 321 -11.04 -64.22 23.02
C CYS A 321 -11.05 -64.97 24.36
#